data_AF-A0A0N4YUL6-F1
#
_entry.id   AF-A0A0N4YUL6-F1
#
_cell.length_a   1.000
_cell.length_b   1.000
_cell.length_c   1.000
_cell.angle_alpha   90.00
_cell.angle_beta   90.00
_cell.angle_gamma   90.00
#
_symmetry.space_group_name_H-M   'P 1'
#
loop_
_entity.id
_entity.type
_entity.pdbx_description
1 polymer ?
#
loop_
_entity_poly.entity_id
_entity_poly.type
_entity_poly.pdbx_seq_one_letter_code
_entity_poly.pdbx_strand_id
1 'polypeptide(L)'
;MQTFFIFGNEFCERFSYYGMRSMMTYDMFEAYGYRQTVLTLYFMTILRFDGDQATVWYHLFVFVCYCSPIAGSIIADGYIGKYQFLDLLSIMLVGLGTGGIKPCVPAFGADQFPQEEKEMISMFFSVFYVAINCGSLISTFITPILRVQSCFGAETCFSLAFGVPAVLMILATVLFVVGTPCYVRNPPKENIIALEKLVEDIKGVIRVLVLMLPIPVFFALYDQQGSRWILQAVSMDGRITSGFTLYPDQMNVFNPLLVIILVPIFQTIIYPKLERMGWNPTLLQRMGLGGYVAAVSFVVCGIVQLYVDSLMDDKAKGVIRTFRIGEHLSDNKVFIILSKDPQCPSDSKISERLEAGKNYLLVLTPAGWTFFSHEHKKDNKALGQFSLR
;
A
#
# COMPACT_ATOMS: atom_id res chain seq x y z
N MET A 1 2.94 30.03 0.45
CA MET A 1 1.86 29.03 0.59
C MET A 1 2.16 27.97 1.64
N GLN A 2 3.37 27.39 1.67
CA GLN A 2 3.75 26.35 2.64
C GLN A 2 3.68 26.78 4.12
N THR A 3 4.04 28.03 4.44
CA THR A 3 3.97 28.57 5.81
C THR A 3 2.54 28.64 6.37
N PHE A 4 1.54 28.81 5.51
CA PHE A 4 0.13 28.88 5.93
C PHE A 4 -0.38 27.53 6.47
N PHE A 5 0.03 26.42 5.85
CA PHE A 5 -0.29 25.08 6.33
C PHE A 5 0.40 24.76 7.66
N ILE A 6 1.61 25.27 7.87
CA ILE A 6 2.33 25.13 9.14
C ILE A 6 1.60 25.87 10.27
N PHE A 7 1.20 27.12 10.03
CA PHE A 7 0.41 27.88 11.01
C PHE A 7 -0.96 27.26 11.27
N GLY A 8 -1.62 26.73 10.24
CA GLY A 8 -2.88 26.00 10.38
C GLY A 8 -2.73 24.73 11.22
N ASN A 9 -1.66 23.94 10.97
CA ASN A 9 -1.36 22.75 11.76
C ASN A 9 -1.05 23.10 13.22
N GLU A 10 -0.19 24.10 13.46
CA GLU A 10 0.12 24.56 14.81
C GLU A 10 -1.15 25.07 15.52
N PHE A 11 -2.01 25.82 14.82
CA PHE A 11 -3.28 26.29 15.37
C PHE A 11 -4.20 25.13 15.74
N CYS A 12 -4.38 24.15 14.85
CA CYS A 12 -5.20 22.96 15.12
C CYS A 12 -4.64 22.12 16.27
N GLU A 13 -3.33 21.93 16.32
CA GLU A 13 -2.63 21.21 17.39
C GLU A 13 -2.84 21.89 18.74
N ARG A 14 -2.64 23.22 18.80
CA ARG A 14 -2.89 24.02 20.01
C ARG A 14 -4.36 24.01 20.39
N PHE A 15 -5.27 24.13 19.44
CA PHE A 15 -6.71 24.08 19.69
C PHE A 15 -7.14 22.72 20.27
N SER A 16 -6.65 21.60 19.73
CA SER A 16 -6.95 20.26 20.27
C SER A 16 -6.32 20.05 21.65
N TYR A 17 -5.06 20.45 21.85
CA TYR A 17 -4.36 20.31 23.12
C TYR A 17 -5.01 21.15 24.23
N TYR A 18 -5.27 22.43 23.94
CA TYR A 18 -5.97 23.29 24.89
C TYR A 18 -7.44 22.93 25.02
N GLY A 19 -8.12 22.45 23.98
CA GLY A 19 -9.51 21.96 24.08
C GLY A 19 -9.66 20.81 25.08
N MET A 20 -8.73 19.86 25.08
CA MET A 20 -8.70 18.76 26.07
C MET A 20 -8.36 19.24 27.49
N ARG A 21 -7.59 20.33 27.62
CA ARG A 21 -7.13 20.90 28.90
C ARG A 21 -8.07 21.98 29.48
N SER A 22 -8.79 22.70 28.63
CA SER A 22 -9.38 24.02 28.90
C SER A 22 -10.90 24.04 28.87
N MET A 23 -11.59 22.90 28.81
CA MET A 23 -13.02 22.87 29.14
C MET A 23 -13.23 23.03 30.66
N MET A 24 -12.74 24.16 31.21
CA MET A 24 -13.24 24.74 32.44
C MET A 24 -14.51 25.52 32.06
N THR A 25 -15.62 24.84 32.26
CA THR A 25 -16.97 25.40 32.27
C THR A 25 -17.16 26.29 33.49
N TYR A 26 -17.61 27.53 33.29
CA TYR A 26 -18.33 28.26 34.33
C TYR A 26 -19.71 27.62 34.59
N ASP A 27 -20.37 27.05 33.57
CA ASP A 27 -21.75 26.52 33.69
C ASP A 27 -21.88 25.09 34.26
N MET A 28 -20.84 24.25 34.27
CA MET A 28 -20.94 22.84 34.73
C MET A 28 -20.56 22.65 36.20
N PHE A 29 -19.96 23.69 36.82
CA PHE A 29 -19.66 23.70 38.25
C PHE A 29 -20.95 23.77 39.10
N GLU A 30 -21.99 24.41 38.58
CA GLU A 30 -23.28 24.58 39.28
C GLU A 30 -24.19 23.34 39.16
N ALA A 31 -24.05 22.53 38.12
CA ALA A 31 -24.93 21.39 37.88
C ALA A 31 -24.45 20.06 38.50
N TYR A 32 -23.13 19.82 38.62
CA TYR A 32 -22.60 18.48 39.00
C TYR A 32 -21.45 18.46 40.01
N GLY A 33 -20.87 19.60 40.42
CA GLY A 33 -19.88 19.66 41.51
C GLY A 33 -18.47 19.11 41.19
N TYR A 34 -18.11 18.85 39.93
CA TYR A 34 -16.79 18.34 39.54
C TYR A 34 -15.91 19.43 38.88
N ARG A 35 -14.66 19.56 39.34
CA ARG A 35 -13.64 20.52 38.84
C ARG A 35 -12.58 19.83 37.97
N GLN A 36 -12.99 18.94 37.07
CA GLN A 36 -12.05 18.04 36.36
C GLN A 36 -12.13 18.18 34.84
N THR A 37 -11.03 17.85 34.15
CA THR A 37 -10.90 17.99 32.69
C THR A 37 -11.81 17.00 31.94
N VAL A 38 -12.11 17.28 30.67
CA VAL A 38 -12.95 16.42 29.81
C VAL A 38 -12.39 14.99 29.72
N LEU A 39 -11.07 14.85 29.61
CA LEU A 39 -10.42 13.55 29.53
C LEU A 39 -10.51 12.78 30.85
N THR A 40 -10.34 13.46 31.99
CA THR A 40 -10.53 12.87 33.32
C THR A 40 -11.99 12.44 33.53
N LEU A 41 -12.95 13.27 33.11
CA LEU A 41 -14.37 12.94 33.17
C LEU A 41 -14.70 11.73 32.29
N TYR A 42 -14.12 11.63 31.09
CA TYR A 42 -14.28 10.45 30.23
C TYR A 42 -13.78 9.18 30.92
N PHE A 43 -12.63 9.25 31.58
CA PHE A 43 -12.10 8.11 32.35
C PHE A 43 -13.01 7.70 33.51
N MET A 44 -13.61 8.66 34.21
CA MET A 44 -14.51 8.36 35.33
C MET A 44 -15.90 7.92 34.90
N THR A 45 -16.46 8.50 33.85
CA THR A 45 -17.85 8.26 33.44
C THR A 45 -18.00 7.08 32.49
N ILE A 46 -17.14 7.00 31.47
CA ILE A 46 -17.21 5.97 30.43
C ILE A 46 -16.34 4.77 30.80
N LEU A 47 -15.09 5.00 31.21
CA LEU A 47 -14.18 3.91 31.60
C LEU A 47 -14.33 3.46 33.07
N ARG A 48 -15.15 4.17 33.86
CA ARG A 48 -15.44 3.87 35.28
C ARG A 48 -14.18 3.75 36.16
N PHE A 49 -13.17 4.59 35.91
CA PHE A 49 -11.98 4.67 36.74
C PHE A 49 -12.23 5.48 38.02
N ASP A 50 -11.53 5.11 39.09
CA ASP A 50 -11.54 5.84 40.35
C ASP A 50 -10.84 7.20 40.23
N GLY A 51 -11.15 8.11 41.17
CA GLY A 51 -10.64 9.48 41.27
C GLY A 51 -9.15 9.62 40.99
N ASP A 52 -8.38 8.81 41.72
CA ASP A 52 -6.93 8.84 41.71
C ASP A 52 -6.37 8.15 40.46
N GLN A 53 -7.00 7.07 40.00
CA GLN A 53 -6.59 6.35 38.79
C GLN A 53 -6.73 7.23 37.54
N ALA A 54 -7.86 7.91 37.39
CA ALA A 54 -8.07 8.82 36.25
C ALA A 54 -7.04 9.97 36.23
N THR A 55 -6.63 10.44 37.42
CA THR A 55 -5.61 11.49 37.57
C THR A 55 -4.23 11.00 37.16
N VAL A 56 -3.84 9.79 37.58
CA VAL A 56 -2.57 9.16 37.18
C VAL A 56 -2.52 8.95 35.67
N TRP A 57 -3.57 8.39 35.08
CA TRP A 57 -3.64 8.16 33.63
C TRP A 57 -3.61 9.46 32.83
N TYR A 58 -4.27 10.51 33.31
CA TYR A 58 -4.22 11.84 32.71
C TYR A 58 -2.80 12.42 32.71
N HIS A 59 -2.10 12.38 33.84
CA HIS A 59 -0.74 12.90 33.92
C HIS A 59 0.28 12.06 33.14
N LEU A 60 0.09 10.74 33.10
CA LEU A 60 0.88 9.85 32.25
C LEU A 60 0.69 10.18 30.77
N PHE A 61 -0.55 10.41 30.34
CA PHE A 61 -0.85 10.85 28.97
C PHE A 61 -0.15 12.16 28.62
N VAL A 62 -0.27 13.17 29.50
CA VAL A 62 0.40 14.48 29.31
C VAL A 62 1.92 14.32 29.22
N PHE A 63 2.51 13.51 30.09
CA PHE A 63 3.95 13.21 30.06
C PHE A 63 4.37 12.60 28.73
N VAL A 64 3.65 11.59 28.24
CA VAL A 64 3.92 10.95 26.96
C VAL A 64 3.81 11.95 25.80
N CYS A 65 2.78 12.80 25.77
CA CYS A 65 2.62 13.83 24.74
C CYS A 65 3.76 14.86 24.70
N TYR A 66 4.37 15.17 25.85
CA TYR A 66 5.51 16.09 25.90
C TYR A 66 6.85 15.42 25.58
N CYS A 67 6.99 14.13 25.86
CA CYS A 67 8.21 13.38 25.56
C CYS A 67 8.23 12.83 24.12
N SER A 68 7.06 12.55 23.52
CA SER A 68 6.97 11.97 22.18
C SER A 68 7.61 12.81 21.07
N PRO A 69 7.57 14.16 21.07
CA PRO A 69 8.23 14.96 20.04
C PRO A 69 9.76 14.87 20.12
N ILE A 70 10.33 14.69 21.32
CA ILE A 70 11.79 14.54 21.52
C ILE A 70 12.26 13.20 20.95
N ALA A 71 11.54 12.12 21.23
CA ALA A 71 11.84 10.82 20.65
C ALA A 71 11.65 10.85 19.11
N GLY A 72 10.58 11.49 18.64
CA GLY A 72 10.29 11.64 17.22
C GLY A 72 11.35 12.44 16.46
N SER A 73 11.86 13.54 17.02
CA SER A 73 12.89 14.37 16.38
C SER A 73 14.23 13.63 16.27
N ILE A 74 14.65 12.93 17.32
CA ILE A 74 15.90 12.14 17.32
C ILE A 74 15.85 11.04 16.26
N ILE A 75 14.71 10.34 16.12
CA ILE A 75 14.55 9.27 15.12
C ILE A 75 14.53 9.86 13.69
N ALA A 76 13.81 10.96 13.49
CA ALA A 76 13.68 11.60 12.19
C ALA A 76 15.01 12.20 11.68
N ASP A 77 15.74 12.89 12.56
CA ASP A 77 16.98 13.59 12.20
C ASP A 77 18.21 12.68 12.27
N GLY A 78 18.21 11.65 13.13
CA GLY A 78 19.37 10.81 13.39
C GLY A 78 19.55 9.60 12.46
N TYR A 79 18.45 8.98 12.00
CA TYR A 79 18.53 7.67 11.33
C TYR A 79 17.78 7.57 10.00
N ILE A 80 16.63 8.23 9.86
CA ILE A 80 15.70 7.96 8.75
C ILE A 80 15.75 9.06 7.69
N GLY A 81 16.09 10.29 8.05
CA GLY A 81 16.00 11.43 7.15
C GLY A 81 14.57 11.95 7.03
N LYS A 82 14.43 13.28 7.04
CA LYS A 82 13.16 14.00 7.17
C LYS A 82 12.06 13.54 6.20
N TYR A 83 12.38 13.33 4.92
CA TYR A 83 11.38 12.98 3.90
C TYR A 83 10.91 11.53 4.01
N GLN A 84 11.83 10.58 4.23
CA GLN A 84 11.47 9.17 4.40
C GLN A 84 10.63 8.94 5.66
N PHE A 85 10.90 9.71 6.73
CA PHE A 85 10.09 9.69 7.93
C PHE A 85 8.66 10.16 7.68
N LEU A 86 8.47 11.26 6.95
CA LEU A 86 7.14 11.78 6.61
C LEU A 86 6.34 10.79 5.75
N ASP A 87 6.99 10.17 4.77
CA ASP A 87 6.36 9.16 3.91
C ASP A 87 5.94 7.94 4.73
N LEU A 88 6.82 7.42 5.60
CA LEU A 88 6.52 6.29 6.47
C LEU A 88 5.38 6.62 7.45
N LEU A 89 5.41 7.79 8.07
CA LEU A 89 4.36 8.26 8.96
C LEU A 89 3.01 8.35 8.23
N SER A 90 3.00 8.85 7.00
CA SER A 90 1.77 8.95 6.19
C SER A 90 1.16 7.57 5.89
N ILE A 91 1.99 6.59 5.51
CA ILE A 91 1.55 5.22 5.22
C ILE A 91 1.00 4.56 6.50
N MET A 92 1.65 4.79 7.65
CA MET A 92 1.19 4.28 8.94
C MET A 92 -0.17 4.88 9.34
N LEU A 93 -0.38 6.18 9.15
CA LEU A 93 -1.66 6.84 9.42
C LEU A 93 -2.77 6.32 8.53
N VAL A 94 -2.51 6.14 7.23
CA VAL A 94 -3.47 5.54 6.29
C VAL A 94 -3.78 4.09 6.69
N GLY A 95 -2.76 3.32 7.09
CA GLY A 95 -2.93 1.95 7.58
C GLY A 95 -3.83 1.89 8.82
N LEU A 96 -3.58 2.75 9.81
CA LEU A 96 -4.38 2.82 11.04
C LEU A 96 -5.82 3.26 10.75
N GLY A 97 -6.00 4.31 9.93
CA GLY A 97 -7.32 4.81 9.55
C GLY A 97 -8.15 3.78 8.78
N THR A 98 -7.57 3.14 7.76
CA THR A 98 -8.25 2.09 7.00
C THR A 98 -8.52 0.85 7.83
N GLY A 99 -7.59 0.45 8.71
CA GLY A 99 -7.76 -0.67 9.64
C GLY A 99 -8.90 -0.44 10.65
N GLY A 100 -9.03 0.77 11.19
CA GLY A 100 -10.08 1.12 12.15
C GLY A 100 -11.48 1.27 11.54
N ILE A 101 -11.58 1.77 10.31
CA ILE A 101 -12.87 2.01 9.63
C ILE A 101 -13.48 0.71 9.07
N LYS A 102 -12.65 -0.21 8.58
CA LYS A 102 -13.08 -1.47 7.92
C LYS A 102 -14.08 -2.33 8.73
N PRO A 103 -13.88 -2.61 10.03
CA PRO A 103 -14.85 -3.39 10.80
C PRO A 103 -16.10 -2.58 11.20
N CYS A 104 -15.97 -1.26 11.32
CA CYS A 104 -17.01 -0.39 11.87
C CYS A 104 -18.10 -0.03 10.84
N VAL A 105 -17.72 0.33 9.61
CA VAL A 105 -18.66 0.79 8.58
C VAL A 105 -19.72 -0.25 8.19
N PRO A 106 -19.36 -1.50 7.82
CA PRO A 106 -20.36 -2.50 7.45
C PRO A 106 -21.26 -2.88 8.63
N ALA A 107 -20.71 -2.95 9.85
CA ALA A 107 -21.48 -3.23 11.06
C ALA A 107 -22.48 -2.10 11.36
N PHE A 108 -22.02 -0.85 11.34
CA PHE A 108 -22.85 0.33 11.54
C PHE A 108 -23.93 0.49 10.47
N GLY A 109 -23.61 0.16 9.21
CA GLY A 109 -24.57 0.17 8.10
C GLY A 109 -25.65 -0.90 8.26
N ALA A 110 -25.30 -2.10 8.71
CA ALA A 110 -26.28 -3.15 9.01
C ALA A 110 -27.19 -2.78 10.20
N ASP A 111 -26.65 -2.09 11.20
CA ASP A 111 -27.39 -1.61 12.37
C ASP A 111 -28.46 -0.55 12.05
N GLN A 112 -28.45 0.04 10.85
CA GLN A 112 -29.49 0.99 10.42
C GLN A 112 -30.81 0.31 10.06
N PHE A 113 -30.81 -1.01 9.87
CA PHE A 113 -31.99 -1.79 9.54
C PHE A 113 -32.52 -2.54 10.78
N PRO A 114 -33.84 -2.68 10.92
CA PRO A 114 -34.42 -3.58 11.91
C PRO A 114 -33.87 -5.02 11.74
N GLN A 115 -33.50 -5.67 12.85
CA GLN A 115 -32.88 -7.01 12.84
C GLN A 115 -33.79 -8.12 12.30
N GLU A 116 -35.09 -7.85 12.22
CA GLU A 116 -36.10 -8.75 11.67
C GLU A 116 -36.05 -8.78 10.13
N GLU A 117 -35.60 -7.70 9.47
CA GLU A 117 -35.59 -7.52 8.01
C GLU A 117 -34.30 -8.06 7.35
N LYS A 118 -33.96 -9.33 7.63
CA LYS A 118 -32.71 -9.98 7.16
C LYS A 118 -32.49 -9.89 5.64
N GLU A 119 -33.56 -9.84 4.86
CA GLU A 119 -33.50 -9.72 3.40
C GLU A 119 -32.91 -8.37 2.96
N MET A 120 -33.34 -7.27 3.59
CA MET A 120 -32.80 -5.93 3.32
C MET A 120 -31.35 -5.78 3.80
N ILE A 121 -30.99 -6.42 4.91
CA ILE A 121 -29.58 -6.49 5.36
C ILE A 121 -28.71 -7.23 4.34
N SER A 122 -29.19 -8.36 3.81
CA SER A 122 -28.49 -9.12 2.75
C SER A 122 -28.32 -8.31 1.46
N MET A 123 -29.36 -7.57 1.05
CA MET A 123 -29.31 -6.66 -0.09
C MET A 123 -28.30 -5.52 0.15
N PHE A 124 -28.27 -4.94 1.35
CA PHE A 124 -27.27 -3.94 1.73
C PHE A 124 -25.84 -4.46 1.55
N PHE A 125 -25.52 -5.64 2.09
CA PHE A 125 -24.19 -6.24 1.93
C PHE A 125 -23.87 -6.56 0.47
N SER A 126 -24.86 -6.93 -0.33
CA SER A 126 -24.68 -7.19 -1.77
C SER A 126 -24.35 -5.90 -2.54
N VAL A 127 -25.06 -4.80 -2.28
CA VAL A 127 -24.76 -3.48 -2.87
C VAL A 127 -23.41 -2.97 -2.40
N PHE A 128 -23.10 -3.12 -1.11
CA PHE A 128 -21.80 -2.77 -0.54
C PHE A 128 -20.65 -3.52 -1.22
N TYR A 129 -20.84 -4.81 -1.48
CA TYR A 129 -19.86 -5.64 -2.20
C TYR A 129 -19.63 -5.17 -3.64
N VAL A 130 -20.70 -4.85 -4.37
CA VAL A 130 -20.60 -4.30 -5.73
C VAL A 130 -19.88 -2.95 -5.71
N ALA A 131 -20.20 -2.08 -4.75
CA ALA A 131 -19.55 -0.78 -4.60
C ALA A 131 -18.03 -0.91 -4.36
N ILE A 132 -17.59 -1.86 -3.52
CA ILE A 132 -16.16 -2.13 -3.29
C ILE A 132 -15.46 -2.52 -4.59
N ASN A 133 -16.02 -3.48 -5.34
CA ASN A 133 -15.37 -3.98 -6.55
C ASN A 133 -15.38 -2.94 -7.67
N CYS A 134 -16.48 -2.20 -7.86
CA CYS A 134 -16.54 -1.08 -8.80
C CYS A 134 -15.56 0.03 -8.42
N GLY A 135 -15.51 0.41 -7.14
CA GLY A 135 -14.57 1.41 -6.64
C GLY A 135 -13.12 1.00 -6.84
N SER A 136 -12.78 -0.25 -6.54
CA SER A 136 -11.43 -0.80 -6.80
C SER A 136 -11.11 -0.79 -8.29
N LEU A 137 -12.03 -1.24 -9.15
CA LEU A 137 -11.81 -1.28 -10.60
C LEU A 137 -11.54 0.11 -11.18
N ILE A 138 -12.37 1.09 -10.81
CA ILE A 138 -12.22 2.48 -11.25
C ILE A 138 -10.90 3.07 -10.72
N SER A 139 -10.61 2.89 -9.43
CA SER A 139 -9.41 3.42 -8.79
C SER A 139 -8.13 2.85 -9.40
N THR A 140 -8.05 1.54 -9.56
CA THR A 140 -6.87 0.86 -10.12
C THR A 140 -6.65 1.21 -11.60
N PHE A 141 -7.70 1.53 -12.34
CA PHE A 141 -7.58 1.95 -13.74
C PHE A 141 -7.17 3.42 -13.88
N ILE A 142 -7.81 4.33 -13.14
CA ILE A 142 -7.64 5.78 -13.28
C ILE A 142 -6.36 6.28 -12.59
N THR A 143 -6.04 5.77 -11.40
CA THR A 143 -4.93 6.31 -10.59
C THR A 143 -3.57 6.27 -11.32
N PRO A 144 -3.20 5.19 -12.03
CA PRO A 144 -1.96 5.17 -12.82
C PRO A 144 -1.96 6.17 -13.99
N ILE A 145 -3.11 6.44 -14.60
CA ILE A 145 -3.25 7.43 -15.69
C ILE A 145 -3.01 8.84 -15.16
N LEU A 146 -3.54 9.15 -13.96
CA LEU A 146 -3.30 10.44 -13.29
C LEU A 146 -1.82 10.63 -12.92
N ARG A 147 -1.13 9.55 -12.53
CA ARG A 147 0.30 9.60 -12.18
C ARG A 147 1.20 9.92 -13.38
N VAL A 148 0.88 9.45 -14.59
CA VAL A 148 1.75 9.64 -15.77
C VAL A 148 1.64 11.05 -16.38
N GLN A 149 0.69 11.86 -15.92
CA GLN A 149 0.62 13.26 -16.34
C GLN A 149 1.81 14.05 -15.80
N SER A 150 2.31 15.02 -16.58
CA SER A 150 3.33 15.96 -16.13
C SER A 150 2.70 17.03 -15.24
N CYS A 151 3.25 17.27 -14.05
CA CYS A 151 2.78 18.33 -13.16
C CYS A 151 3.92 18.98 -12.37
N PHE A 152 3.78 20.26 -12.05
CA PHE A 152 4.76 21.03 -11.26
C PHE A 152 6.22 20.92 -11.75
N GLY A 153 6.41 20.76 -13.07
CA GLY A 153 7.73 20.61 -13.69
C GLY A 153 8.35 19.21 -13.58
N ALA A 154 7.63 18.21 -13.06
CA ALA A 154 8.04 16.81 -13.03
C ALA A 154 7.34 16.00 -14.14
N GLU A 155 8.03 14.99 -14.68
CA GLU A 155 7.50 14.08 -15.71
C GLU A 155 6.38 13.17 -15.18
N THR A 156 6.32 12.93 -13.87
CA THR A 156 5.28 12.10 -13.22
C THR A 156 4.63 12.85 -12.05
N CYS A 157 3.30 12.78 -11.96
CA CYS A 157 2.50 13.47 -10.95
C CYS A 157 1.97 12.56 -9.84
N PHE A 158 2.80 12.29 -8.82
CA PHE A 158 2.34 11.57 -7.63
C PHE A 158 1.34 12.37 -6.79
N SER A 159 1.48 13.70 -6.75
CA SER A 159 0.58 14.58 -5.99
C SER A 159 -0.88 14.46 -6.44
N LEU A 160 -1.13 14.30 -7.75
CA LEU A 160 -2.48 14.11 -8.28
C LEU A 160 -3.01 12.71 -7.96
N ALA A 161 -2.17 11.68 -8.11
CA ALA A 161 -2.52 10.30 -7.85
C ALA A 161 -2.91 10.04 -6.38
N PHE A 162 -2.22 10.66 -5.41
CA PHE A 162 -2.58 10.58 -3.99
C PHE A 162 -3.59 11.64 -3.54
N GLY A 163 -3.58 12.82 -4.18
CA GLY A 163 -4.48 13.92 -3.84
C GLY A 163 -5.94 13.64 -4.14
N VAL A 164 -6.25 12.97 -5.26
CA VAL A 164 -7.64 12.62 -5.62
C VAL A 164 -8.30 11.70 -4.57
N PRO A 165 -7.70 10.55 -4.16
CA PRO A 165 -8.21 9.74 -3.06
C PRO A 165 -8.34 10.49 -1.73
N ALA A 166 -7.40 11.38 -1.41
CA ALA A 166 -7.45 12.18 -0.18
C ALA A 166 -8.67 13.11 -0.16
N VAL A 167 -8.94 13.83 -1.26
CA VAL A 167 -10.13 14.68 -1.39
C VAL A 167 -11.41 13.85 -1.32
N LEU A 168 -11.46 12.70 -2.01
CA LEU A 168 -12.61 11.79 -1.95
C LEU A 168 -12.88 11.28 -0.53
N MET A 169 -11.83 10.99 0.24
CA MET A 169 -11.97 10.55 1.64
C MET A 169 -12.47 11.67 2.56
N ILE A 170 -12.00 12.92 2.35
CA ILE A 170 -12.52 14.09 3.07
C ILE A 170 -14.00 14.28 2.76
N LEU A 171 -14.37 14.23 1.48
CA LEU A 171 -15.77 14.34 1.05
C LEU A 171 -16.64 13.22 1.65
N ALA A 172 -16.17 11.98 1.64
CA ALA A 172 -16.86 10.85 2.26
C ALA A 172 -17.06 11.06 3.78
N THR A 173 -16.05 11.62 4.46
CA THR A 173 -16.13 11.94 5.89
C THR A 173 -17.15 13.05 6.15
N VAL A 174 -17.14 14.11 5.33
CA VAL A 174 -18.13 15.21 5.43
C VAL A 174 -19.54 14.67 5.23
N LEU A 175 -19.75 13.83 4.21
CA LEU A 175 -21.06 13.21 3.96
C LEU A 175 -21.52 12.33 5.14
N PHE A 176 -20.61 11.54 5.71
CA PHE A 176 -20.90 10.73 6.90
C PHE A 176 -21.27 11.60 8.10
N VAL A 177 -20.54 12.69 8.35
CA VAL A 177 -20.83 13.62 9.45
C VAL A 177 -22.15 14.35 9.24
N VAL A 178 -22.45 14.81 8.02
CA VAL A 178 -23.73 15.46 7.70
C VAL A 178 -24.92 14.51 7.89
N GLY A 179 -24.75 13.21 7.60
CA GLY A 179 -25.77 12.19 7.82
C GLY A 179 -26.02 11.83 9.31
N THR A 180 -25.18 12.32 10.21
CA THR A 180 -25.22 11.99 11.65
C THR A 180 -26.60 12.09 12.31
N PRO A 181 -27.42 13.14 12.07
CA PRO A 181 -28.74 13.26 12.70
C PRO A 181 -29.73 12.16 12.28
N CYS A 182 -29.49 11.51 11.14
CA CYS A 182 -30.38 10.50 10.57
C CYS A 182 -30.02 9.07 11.00
N TYR A 183 -28.87 8.86 11.63
CA TYR A 183 -28.41 7.51 11.98
C TYR A 183 -29.00 7.01 13.29
N VAL A 184 -29.39 5.73 13.27
CA VAL A 184 -29.77 4.99 14.47
C VAL A 184 -28.50 4.66 15.26
N ARG A 185 -28.45 5.07 16.53
CA ARG A 185 -27.32 4.83 17.44
C ARG A 185 -27.74 3.87 18.53
N ASN A 186 -27.31 2.62 18.39
CA ASN A 186 -27.55 1.60 19.40
C ASN A 186 -26.70 1.89 20.67
N PRO A 187 -27.24 1.68 21.87
CA PRO A 187 -26.46 1.79 23.10
C PRO A 187 -25.31 0.76 23.11
N PRO A 188 -24.20 1.05 23.81
CA PRO A 188 -23.08 0.13 23.90
C PRO A 188 -23.52 -1.20 24.53
N LYS A 189 -23.18 -2.32 23.90
CA LYS A 189 -23.44 -3.66 24.44
C LYS A 189 -22.51 -3.90 25.64
N GLU A 190 -23.04 -4.54 26.69
CA GLU A 190 -22.25 -4.87 27.89
C GLU A 190 -21.06 -5.79 27.55
N ASN A 191 -19.98 -5.66 28.31
CA ASN A 191 -18.78 -6.48 28.15
C ASN A 191 -19.08 -7.95 28.46
N ILE A 192 -18.69 -8.85 27.56
CA ILE A 192 -18.97 -10.31 27.61
C ILE A 192 -18.10 -11.02 28.68
N ILE A 193 -17.54 -10.31 29.65
CA ILE A 193 -16.63 -10.86 30.68
C ILE A 193 -17.45 -11.51 31.82
N ALA A 194 -18.35 -12.42 31.47
CA ALA A 194 -18.85 -13.41 32.42
C ALA A 194 -17.86 -14.59 32.40
N LEU A 195 -17.07 -14.72 33.46
CA LEU A 195 -15.90 -15.61 33.54
C LEU A 195 -16.19 -17.08 33.19
N GLU A 196 -17.41 -17.57 33.45
CA GLU A 196 -17.80 -18.96 33.16
C GLU A 196 -18.02 -19.22 31.66
N LYS A 197 -18.55 -18.24 30.91
CA LYS A 197 -18.76 -18.35 29.46
C LYS A 197 -17.47 -18.08 28.67
N LEU A 198 -16.57 -17.30 29.28
CA LEU A 198 -15.30 -16.91 28.68
C LEU A 198 -14.40 -18.10 28.34
N VAL A 199 -14.33 -19.13 29.19
CA VAL A 199 -13.44 -20.29 28.94
C VAL A 199 -13.94 -21.13 27.76
N GLU A 200 -15.26 -21.30 27.63
CA GLU A 200 -15.87 -22.00 26.49
C GLU A 200 -15.73 -21.19 25.20
N ASP A 201 -15.97 -19.88 25.26
CA ASP A 201 -15.80 -18.97 24.13
C ASP A 201 -14.34 -18.93 23.67
N ILE A 202 -13.37 -18.87 24.60
CA ILE A 202 -11.93 -18.95 24.28
C ILE A 202 -11.58 -20.28 23.62
N LYS A 203 -12.08 -21.40 24.14
CA LYS A 203 -11.86 -22.72 23.51
C LYS A 203 -12.44 -22.79 22.10
N GLY A 204 -13.61 -22.17 21.87
CA GLY A 204 -14.21 -22.01 20.55
C GLY A 204 -13.34 -21.17 19.62
N VAL A 205 -12.88 -20.01 20.09
CA VAL A 205 -11.99 -19.10 19.34
C VAL A 205 -10.69 -19.79 18.97
N ILE A 206 -10.06 -20.55 19.87
CA ILE A 206 -8.82 -21.29 19.56
C ILE A 206 -9.06 -22.30 18.43
N ARG A 207 -10.19 -23.03 18.44
CA ARG A 207 -10.51 -23.96 17.33
C ARG A 207 -10.68 -23.23 16.00
N VAL A 208 -11.34 -22.06 16.01
CA VAL A 208 -11.48 -21.23 14.81
C VAL A 208 -10.14 -20.69 14.34
N LEU A 209 -9.26 -20.24 15.25
CA LEU A 209 -7.92 -19.77 14.91
C LEU A 209 -7.08 -20.87 14.23
N VAL A 210 -7.16 -22.11 14.71
CA VAL A 210 -6.50 -23.26 14.07
C VAL A 210 -7.05 -23.49 12.66
N LEU A 211 -8.38 -23.39 12.47
CA LEU A 211 -9.00 -23.50 11.15
C LEU A 211 -8.57 -22.37 10.20
N MET A 212 -8.26 -21.18 10.74
CA MET A 212 -7.81 -20.03 9.96
C MET A 212 -6.31 -20.06 9.61
N LEU A 213 -5.52 -21.01 10.13
CA LEU A 213 -4.06 -21.09 9.88
C LEU A 213 -3.66 -21.11 8.39
N PRO A 214 -4.40 -21.77 7.47
CA PRO A 214 -4.10 -21.72 6.04
C PRO A 214 -4.39 -20.35 5.38
N ILE A 215 -5.23 -19.52 5.98
CA ILE A 215 -5.70 -18.26 5.40
C ILE A 215 -4.56 -17.24 5.22
N PRO A 216 -3.66 -17.01 6.21
CA PRO A 216 -2.48 -16.18 6.02
C PRO A 216 -1.61 -16.59 4.82
N VAL A 217 -1.46 -17.89 4.55
CA VAL A 217 -0.67 -18.37 3.39
C VAL A 217 -1.35 -17.97 2.09
N PHE A 218 -2.68 -18.11 2.00
CA PHE A 218 -3.44 -17.65 0.85
C PHE A 218 -3.29 -16.13 0.63
N PHE A 219 -3.41 -15.32 1.69
CA PHE A 219 -3.23 -13.87 1.57
C PHE A 219 -1.79 -13.46 1.25
N ALA A 220 -0.79 -14.17 1.79
CA ALA A 220 0.62 -13.94 1.44
C ALA A 220 0.92 -14.23 -0.03
N LEU A 221 0.17 -15.13 -0.67
CA LEU A 221 0.21 -15.34 -2.12
C LEU A 221 -0.59 -14.26 -2.84
N TYR A 222 -1.85 -14.06 -2.47
CA TYR A 222 -2.75 -13.09 -3.10
C TYR A 222 -2.17 -11.66 -3.12
N ASP A 223 -1.57 -11.19 -2.02
CA ASP A 223 -1.02 -9.83 -1.92
C ASP A 223 0.24 -9.61 -2.79
N GLN A 224 0.85 -10.66 -3.36
CA GLN A 224 1.98 -10.50 -4.29
C GLN A 224 1.57 -9.87 -5.61
N GLN A 225 0.28 -9.90 -5.97
CA GLN A 225 -0.23 -9.21 -7.15
C GLN A 225 0.05 -7.70 -7.09
N GLY A 226 0.07 -7.12 -5.88
CA GLY A 226 0.34 -5.70 -5.64
C GLY A 226 1.83 -5.32 -5.65
N SER A 227 2.74 -6.29 -5.79
CA SER A 227 4.18 -6.05 -5.72
C SER A 227 4.95 -6.82 -6.81
N ARG A 228 5.17 -8.12 -6.61
CA ARG A 228 5.98 -8.96 -7.51
C ARG A 228 5.42 -9.03 -8.92
N TRP A 229 4.10 -9.13 -9.07
CA TRP A 229 3.48 -9.21 -10.40
C TRP A 229 3.59 -7.88 -11.15
N ILE A 230 3.53 -6.74 -10.44
CA ILE A 230 3.79 -5.43 -11.04
C ILE A 230 5.23 -5.36 -11.54
N LEU A 231 6.21 -5.79 -10.73
CA LEU A 231 7.62 -5.81 -11.14
C LEU A 231 7.88 -6.74 -12.33
N GLN A 232 7.20 -7.89 -12.39
CA GLN A 232 7.22 -8.77 -13.56
C GLN A 232 6.64 -8.05 -14.79
N ALA A 233 5.49 -7.37 -14.63
CA ALA A 233 4.84 -6.64 -15.72
C ALA A 233 5.67 -5.45 -16.24
N VAL A 234 6.48 -4.80 -15.41
CA VAL A 234 7.44 -3.75 -15.86
C VAL A 234 8.44 -4.30 -16.88
N SER A 235 8.80 -5.58 -16.78
CA SER A 235 9.72 -6.26 -17.69
C SER A 235 9.05 -6.86 -18.92
N MET A 236 7.72 -6.71 -19.06
CA MET A 236 6.93 -7.25 -20.17
C MET A 236 6.47 -6.14 -21.12
N ASP A 237 6.08 -6.50 -22.34
CA ASP A 237 5.46 -5.54 -23.26
C ASP A 237 4.00 -5.30 -22.84
N GLY A 238 3.68 -4.05 -22.51
CA GLY A 238 2.33 -3.61 -22.13
C GLY A 238 1.43 -3.23 -23.30
N ARG A 239 1.89 -3.34 -24.56
CA ARG A 239 1.10 -2.97 -25.75
C ARG A 239 0.05 -4.04 -26.07
N ILE A 240 -1.22 -3.71 -25.87
CA ILE A 240 -2.35 -4.61 -26.21
C ILE A 240 -2.78 -4.41 -27.67
N THR A 241 -2.89 -3.15 -28.10
CA THR A 241 -3.31 -2.75 -29.46
C THR A 241 -2.41 -1.60 -29.93
N SER A 242 -2.39 -1.30 -31.23
CA SER A 242 -1.58 -0.22 -31.84
C SER A 242 -1.73 1.17 -31.19
N GLY A 243 -2.81 1.43 -30.44
CA GLY A 243 -3.04 2.68 -29.70
C GLY A 243 -3.29 2.54 -28.20
N PHE A 244 -3.22 1.33 -27.62
CA PHE A 244 -3.50 1.12 -26.20
C PHE A 244 -2.34 0.38 -25.52
N THR A 245 -1.65 1.08 -24.64
CA THR A 245 -0.59 0.53 -23.78
C THR A 245 -1.10 0.47 -22.35
N LEU A 246 -1.13 -0.73 -21.78
CA LEU A 246 -1.49 -0.96 -20.40
C LEU A 246 -0.27 -0.70 -19.52
N TYR A 247 -0.43 0.15 -18.50
CA TYR A 247 0.65 0.37 -17.52
C TYR A 247 0.76 -0.83 -16.57
N PRO A 248 1.97 -1.18 -16.08
CA PRO A 248 2.17 -2.31 -15.18
C PRO A 248 1.26 -2.28 -13.93
N ASP A 249 1.05 -1.10 -13.35
CA ASP A 249 0.20 -0.92 -12.16
C ASP A 249 -1.29 -1.21 -12.44
N GLN A 250 -1.72 -1.09 -13.71
CA GLN A 250 -3.11 -1.35 -14.13
C GLN A 250 -3.41 -2.85 -14.28
N MET A 251 -2.40 -3.73 -14.19
CA MET A 251 -2.63 -5.17 -14.21
C MET A 251 -3.59 -5.62 -13.08
N ASN A 252 -3.58 -4.90 -11.96
CA ASN A 252 -4.48 -5.18 -10.83
C ASN A 252 -5.97 -4.94 -11.13
N VAL A 253 -6.33 -4.30 -12.26
CA VAL A 253 -7.73 -4.12 -12.70
C VAL A 253 -8.41 -5.46 -12.98
N PHE A 254 -7.66 -6.47 -13.40
CA PHE A 254 -8.23 -7.79 -13.71
C PHE A 254 -8.85 -8.47 -12.49
N ASN A 255 -8.36 -8.20 -11.28
CA ASN A 255 -8.89 -8.82 -10.08
C ASN A 255 -10.35 -8.44 -9.79
N PRO A 256 -10.70 -7.17 -9.52
CA PRO A 256 -12.10 -6.79 -9.29
C PRO A 256 -13.00 -7.08 -10.49
N LEU A 257 -12.47 -7.01 -11.72
CA LEU A 257 -13.19 -7.41 -12.93
C LEU A 257 -13.56 -8.90 -12.91
N LEU A 258 -12.60 -9.78 -12.63
CA LEU A 258 -12.84 -11.21 -12.50
C LEU A 258 -13.78 -11.52 -11.35
N VAL A 259 -13.69 -10.81 -10.23
CA VAL A 259 -14.60 -11.00 -9.10
C VAL A 259 -16.06 -10.68 -9.50
N ILE A 260 -16.31 -9.54 -10.15
CA ILE A 260 -17.64 -9.14 -10.62
C ILE A 260 -18.22 -10.14 -11.63
N ILE A 261 -17.37 -10.74 -12.47
CA ILE A 261 -17.80 -11.71 -13.49
C ILE A 261 -17.99 -13.11 -12.88
N LEU A 262 -17.01 -13.58 -12.12
CA LEU A 262 -16.96 -14.95 -11.61
C LEU A 262 -17.97 -15.17 -10.49
N VAL A 263 -18.18 -14.22 -9.57
CA VAL A 263 -19.11 -14.45 -8.44
C VAL A 263 -20.52 -14.81 -8.92
N PRO A 264 -21.17 -14.05 -9.82
CA PRO A 264 -22.46 -14.43 -10.39
C PRO A 264 -22.42 -15.76 -11.14
N ILE A 265 -21.36 -16.04 -11.92
CA ILE A 265 -21.21 -17.31 -12.65
C ILE A 265 -21.15 -18.48 -11.66
N PHE A 266 -20.38 -18.35 -10.58
CA PHE A 266 -20.26 -19.40 -9.57
C PHE A 266 -21.59 -19.64 -8.86
N GLN A 267 -22.30 -18.57 -8.48
CA GLN A 267 -23.57 -18.65 -7.75
C GLN A 267 -24.75 -19.13 -8.61
N THR A 268 -24.86 -18.66 -9.86
CA THR A 268 -26.04 -18.93 -10.70
C THR A 268 -25.88 -20.15 -11.60
N ILE A 269 -24.65 -20.47 -12.02
CA ILE A 269 -24.38 -21.53 -12.99
C ILE A 269 -23.63 -22.69 -12.34
N ILE A 270 -22.47 -22.43 -11.73
CA ILE A 270 -21.56 -23.51 -11.31
C ILE A 270 -22.14 -24.28 -10.13
N TYR A 271 -22.41 -23.62 -8.99
CA TYR A 271 -22.92 -24.32 -7.80
C TYR A 271 -24.25 -25.04 -8.07
N PRO A 272 -25.27 -24.44 -8.71
CA PRO A 272 -26.51 -25.15 -9.01
C PRO A 272 -26.32 -26.36 -9.95
N LYS A 273 -25.37 -26.28 -10.90
CA LYS A 273 -25.04 -27.44 -11.75
C LYS A 273 -24.33 -28.55 -10.98
N LEU A 274 -23.40 -28.20 -10.11
CA LEU A 274 -22.72 -29.16 -9.23
C LEU A 274 -23.72 -29.87 -8.32
N GLU A 275 -24.66 -29.12 -7.76
CA GLU A 275 -25.75 -29.66 -6.93
C GLU A 275 -26.66 -30.62 -7.73
N ARG A 276 -27.01 -30.28 -8.98
CA ARG A 276 -27.74 -31.19 -9.88
C ARG A 276 -26.95 -32.46 -10.22
N MET A 277 -25.62 -32.40 -10.22
CA MET A 277 -24.74 -33.55 -10.39
C MET A 277 -24.56 -34.37 -9.10
N GLY A 278 -25.23 -33.99 -8.01
CA GLY A 278 -25.14 -34.67 -6.70
C GLY A 278 -23.90 -34.31 -5.89
N TRP A 279 -23.11 -33.31 -6.31
CA TRP A 279 -21.93 -32.87 -5.58
C TRP A 279 -22.18 -31.54 -4.88
N ASN A 280 -22.33 -31.58 -3.55
CA ASN A 280 -22.54 -30.41 -2.71
C ASN A 280 -21.26 -30.11 -1.92
N PRO A 281 -20.29 -29.37 -2.50
CA PRO A 281 -19.02 -29.13 -1.83
C PRO A 281 -19.22 -28.30 -0.56
N THR A 282 -18.68 -28.80 0.55
CA THR A 282 -18.68 -28.11 1.85
C THR A 282 -17.88 -26.81 1.76
N LEU A 283 -18.12 -25.86 2.68
CA LEU A 283 -17.36 -24.60 2.69
C LEU A 283 -15.85 -24.83 2.75
N LEU A 284 -15.40 -25.82 3.53
CA LEU A 284 -13.99 -26.18 3.63
C LEU A 284 -13.43 -26.73 2.30
N GLN A 285 -14.20 -27.53 1.57
CA GLN A 285 -13.80 -28.02 0.25
C GLN A 285 -13.67 -26.87 -0.76
N ARG A 286 -14.57 -25.88 -0.73
CA ARG A 286 -14.49 -24.69 -1.58
C ARG A 286 -13.25 -23.87 -1.26
N MET A 287 -12.92 -23.69 0.02
CA MET A 287 -11.68 -23.03 0.45
C MET A 287 -10.44 -23.80 -0.02
N GLY A 288 -10.43 -25.12 0.14
CA GLY A 288 -9.33 -25.98 -0.33
C GLY A 288 -9.12 -25.92 -1.83
N LEU A 289 -10.20 -25.97 -2.62
CA LEU A 289 -10.16 -25.81 -4.08
C LEU A 289 -9.58 -24.43 -4.47
N GLY A 290 -9.99 -23.36 -3.79
CA GLY A 290 -9.44 -22.02 -4.00
C GLY A 290 -7.94 -21.95 -3.71
N GLY A 291 -7.49 -22.57 -2.63
CA GLY A 291 -6.06 -22.68 -2.30
C GLY A 291 -5.27 -23.45 -3.36
N TYR A 292 -5.84 -24.54 -3.89
CA TYR A 292 -5.22 -25.30 -4.98
C TYR A 292 -5.10 -24.46 -6.26
N VAL A 293 -6.15 -23.75 -6.65
CA VAL A 293 -6.14 -22.85 -7.83
C VAL A 293 -5.10 -21.73 -7.65
N ALA A 294 -4.98 -21.17 -6.44
CA ALA A 294 -3.94 -20.21 -6.13
C ALA A 294 -2.52 -20.80 -6.25
N ALA A 295 -2.30 -22.04 -5.80
CA ALA A 295 -1.00 -22.70 -5.98
C ALA A 295 -0.66 -22.87 -7.47
N VAL A 296 -1.62 -23.29 -8.29
CA VAL A 296 -1.44 -23.43 -9.75
C VAL A 296 -1.14 -22.09 -10.42
N SER A 297 -1.82 -21.00 -10.03
CA SER A 297 -1.55 -19.68 -10.62
C SER A 297 -0.12 -19.20 -10.35
N PHE A 298 0.44 -19.52 -9.18
CA PHE A 298 1.83 -19.22 -8.85
C PHE A 298 2.84 -20.04 -9.67
N VAL A 299 2.54 -21.32 -9.95
CA VAL A 299 3.36 -22.12 -10.86
C VAL A 299 3.38 -21.51 -12.25
N VAL A 300 2.22 -21.09 -12.77
CA VAL A 300 2.13 -20.41 -14.07
C VAL A 300 2.92 -19.09 -14.07
N CYS A 301 2.79 -18.27 -13.03
CA CYS A 301 3.56 -17.03 -12.90
C CYS A 301 5.08 -17.28 -12.88
N GLY A 302 5.53 -18.34 -12.20
CA GLY A 302 6.94 -18.75 -12.18
C GLY A 302 7.45 -19.18 -13.56
N ILE A 303 6.66 -19.95 -14.32
CA ILE A 303 7.00 -20.33 -15.70
C ILE A 303 7.12 -19.09 -16.59
N VAL A 304 6.18 -18.15 -16.47
CA VAL A 304 6.24 -16.88 -17.21
C VAL A 304 7.50 -16.08 -16.84
N GLN A 305 7.89 -16.06 -15.57
CA GLN A 305 9.12 -15.38 -15.14
C GLN A 305 10.37 -15.99 -15.81
N LEU A 306 10.47 -17.32 -15.83
CA LEU A 306 11.60 -18.01 -16.48
C LEU A 306 11.69 -17.66 -17.97
N TYR A 307 10.55 -17.53 -18.64
CA TYR A 307 10.51 -17.11 -20.04
C TYR A 307 10.95 -15.66 -20.23
N VAL A 308 10.47 -14.74 -19.38
CA VAL A 308 10.88 -13.32 -19.42
C VAL A 308 12.39 -13.18 -19.19
N ASP A 309 12.94 -13.88 -18.20
CA ASP A 309 14.37 -13.83 -17.88
C ASP A 309 15.22 -14.34 -19.04
N SER A 310 14.79 -15.41 -19.72
CA SER A 310 15.48 -15.93 -20.92
C SER A 310 15.56 -14.91 -22.06
N LEU A 311 14.50 -14.12 -22.27
CA LEU A 311 14.47 -13.08 -23.30
C LEU A 311 15.29 -11.84 -22.91
N MET A 312 15.38 -11.54 -21.62
CA MET A 312 16.17 -10.42 -21.11
C MET A 312 17.68 -10.69 -21.23
N ASP A 313 18.13 -11.93 -21.01
CA ASP A 313 19.54 -12.32 -21.20
C ASP A 313 19.97 -12.19 -22.67
N ASP A 314 19.09 -12.50 -23.62
CA ASP A 314 19.36 -12.32 -25.05
C ASP A 314 19.36 -10.85 -25.51
N LYS A 315 18.53 -9.99 -24.90
CA LYS A 315 18.57 -8.53 -25.13
C LYS A 315 19.76 -7.86 -24.44
N ALA A 316 20.19 -8.36 -23.28
CA ALA A 316 21.33 -7.83 -22.53
C ALA A 316 22.63 -7.93 -23.35
N LYS A 317 22.78 -8.98 -24.17
CA LYS A 317 23.88 -9.16 -25.14
C LYS A 317 23.99 -8.06 -26.21
N GLY A 318 23.03 -7.13 -26.29
CA GLY A 318 23.03 -5.98 -27.21
C GLY A 318 23.07 -4.60 -26.53
N VAL A 319 23.38 -4.51 -25.23
CA VAL A 319 23.31 -3.24 -24.49
C VAL A 319 24.47 -2.30 -24.86
N ILE A 320 24.10 -1.10 -25.28
CA ILE A 320 25.00 0.01 -25.57
C ILE A 320 24.97 0.99 -24.39
N ARG A 321 26.10 1.22 -23.72
CA ARG A 321 26.21 2.25 -22.66
C ARG A 321 27.09 3.40 -23.13
N THR A 322 26.57 4.62 -23.07
CA THR A 322 27.30 5.87 -23.37
C THR A 322 27.79 6.51 -22.10
N PHE A 323 29.06 6.91 -22.04
CA PHE A 323 29.61 7.72 -20.95
C PHE A 323 30.35 8.93 -21.52
N ARG A 324 30.29 10.06 -20.80
CA ARG A 324 31.02 11.30 -21.12
C ARG A 324 32.09 11.53 -20.06
N ILE A 325 33.32 11.79 -20.50
CA ILE A 325 34.45 12.04 -19.60
C ILE A 325 34.49 13.53 -19.26
N GLY A 326 34.39 13.85 -17.97
CA GLY A 326 34.37 15.22 -17.47
C GLY A 326 35.68 15.96 -17.72
N GLU A 327 35.60 17.22 -18.10
CA GLU A 327 36.70 18.00 -18.66
C GLU A 327 37.68 18.56 -17.59
N HIS A 328 37.96 17.79 -16.52
CA HIS A 328 38.84 18.15 -15.39
C HIS A 328 39.80 17.04 -14.91
N LEU A 329 39.94 15.93 -15.64
CA LEU A 329 40.93 14.89 -15.32
C LEU A 329 42.32 15.28 -15.86
N SER A 330 43.28 15.49 -14.96
CA SER A 330 44.65 15.92 -15.27
C SER A 330 45.53 14.84 -15.93
N ASP A 331 45.13 13.57 -15.82
CA ASP A 331 45.73 12.46 -16.54
C ASP A 331 44.67 11.89 -17.50
N ASN A 332 44.93 11.94 -18.82
CA ASN A 332 44.07 11.37 -19.88
C ASN A 332 43.92 9.83 -19.83
N LYS A 333 43.92 9.22 -18.65
CA LYS A 333 43.66 7.81 -18.38
C LYS A 333 42.40 7.71 -17.53
N VAL A 334 41.32 7.20 -18.10
CA VAL A 334 40.09 6.91 -17.36
C VAL A 334 39.98 5.41 -17.16
N PHE A 335 39.94 4.98 -15.90
CA PHE A 335 39.70 3.58 -15.55
C PHE A 335 38.20 3.32 -15.49
N ILE A 336 37.67 2.51 -16.39
CA ILE A 336 36.29 2.02 -16.31
C ILE A 336 36.31 0.73 -15.50
N ILE A 337 35.78 0.77 -14.29
CA ILE A 337 35.58 -0.42 -13.44
C ILE A 337 34.12 -0.84 -13.61
N LEU A 338 33.87 -1.94 -14.33
CA LEU A 338 32.55 -2.55 -14.45
C LEU A 338 32.25 -3.33 -13.15
N SER A 339 31.77 -2.65 -12.13
CA SER A 339 31.36 -3.30 -10.88
C SER A 339 29.93 -3.82 -10.98
N LYS A 340 29.77 -5.12 -10.70
CA LYS A 340 28.52 -5.92 -10.62
C LYS A 340 27.91 -6.44 -11.93
N ASP A 341 28.67 -7.30 -12.61
CA ASP A 341 28.10 -8.32 -13.49
C ASP A 341 28.46 -9.70 -12.91
N PRO A 342 27.49 -10.59 -12.59
CA PRO A 342 27.77 -11.91 -12.00
C PRO A 342 28.58 -12.85 -12.90
N GLN A 343 28.79 -12.51 -14.18
CA GLN A 343 29.65 -13.25 -15.11
C GLN A 343 31.09 -12.72 -15.21
N CYS A 344 31.49 -11.75 -14.39
CA CYS A 344 32.82 -11.12 -14.49
C CYS A 344 33.75 -11.59 -13.35
N PRO A 345 34.62 -12.60 -13.57
CA PRO A 345 35.65 -12.94 -12.60
C PRO A 345 36.76 -11.87 -12.65
N SER A 346 36.88 -11.10 -11.57
CA SER A 346 38.01 -10.22 -11.22
C SER A 346 38.41 -9.10 -12.19
N ASP A 347 38.19 -7.85 -11.75
CA ASP A 347 38.97 -6.63 -12.05
C ASP A 347 39.66 -6.54 -13.43
N SER A 348 38.91 -6.61 -14.53
CA SER A 348 39.43 -6.22 -15.84
C SER A 348 39.58 -4.69 -15.92
N LYS A 349 40.77 -4.18 -15.60
CA LYS A 349 41.14 -2.77 -15.77
C LYS A 349 41.52 -2.49 -17.22
N ILE A 350 40.82 -1.57 -17.88
CA ILE A 350 41.23 -1.04 -19.19
C ILE A 350 41.99 0.27 -18.95
N SER A 351 43.20 0.36 -19.52
CA SER A 351 43.98 1.61 -19.53
C SER A 351 44.21 2.05 -20.97
N GLU A 352 43.27 2.81 -21.53
CA GLU A 352 43.47 3.52 -22.79
C GLU A 352 43.55 5.04 -22.56
N ARG A 353 44.33 5.72 -23.41
CA ARG A 353 44.38 7.19 -23.41
C ARG A 353 43.12 7.70 -24.10
N LEU A 354 42.18 8.24 -23.33
CA LEU A 354 40.94 8.82 -23.83
C LEU A 354 41.06 10.35 -23.81
N GLU A 355 40.68 11.00 -24.92
CA GLU A 355 40.65 12.45 -25.03
C GLU A 355 39.47 13.02 -24.24
N ALA A 356 39.75 14.03 -23.40
CA ALA A 356 38.76 14.72 -22.59
C ALA A 356 37.75 15.50 -23.46
N GLY A 357 36.48 15.53 -23.06
CA GLY A 357 35.41 16.24 -23.78
C GLY A 357 34.77 15.47 -24.95
N LYS A 358 35.21 14.24 -25.24
CA LYS A 358 34.60 13.37 -26.28
C LYS A 358 33.63 12.34 -25.68
N ASN A 359 32.63 11.98 -26.49
CA ASN A 359 31.65 10.94 -26.15
C ASN A 359 32.15 9.57 -26.63
N TYR A 360 32.07 8.58 -25.75
CA TYR A 360 32.46 7.21 -26.04
C TYR A 360 31.30 6.23 -25.84
N LEU A 361 31.31 5.16 -26.64
CA LEU A 361 30.26 4.16 -26.72
C LEU A 361 30.84 2.78 -26.33
N LEU A 362 30.28 2.16 -25.30
CA LEU A 362 30.55 0.76 -24.94
C LEU A 362 29.43 -0.12 -25.51
N VAL A 363 29.78 -1.12 -26.31
CA VAL A 363 28.80 -2.06 -26.89
C VAL A 363 29.16 -3.47 -26.45
N LEU A 364 28.22 -4.17 -25.81
CA LEU A 364 28.36 -5.60 -25.57
C LEU A 364 28.04 -6.36 -26.88
N THR A 365 28.95 -7.22 -27.31
CA THR A 365 28.78 -8.09 -28.48
C THR A 365 28.96 -9.56 -28.08
N PRO A 366 28.55 -10.53 -28.91
CA PRO A 366 28.78 -11.95 -28.63
C PRO A 366 30.26 -12.35 -28.45
N ALA A 367 31.19 -11.51 -28.93
CA ALA A 367 32.64 -11.70 -28.81
C ALA A 367 33.27 -10.91 -27.64
N GLY A 368 32.45 -10.35 -26.74
CA GLY A 368 32.88 -9.50 -25.63
C GLY A 368 32.48 -8.04 -25.80
N TRP A 369 32.98 -7.18 -24.92
CA TRP A 369 32.74 -5.75 -25.03
C TRP A 369 33.63 -5.12 -26.12
N THR A 370 33.08 -4.12 -26.82
CA THR A 370 33.77 -3.35 -27.87
C THR A 370 33.60 -1.85 -27.63
N PHE A 371 34.66 -1.09 -27.90
CA PHE A 371 34.74 0.35 -27.63
C PHE A 371 34.76 1.17 -28.91
N PHE A 372 33.93 2.22 -28.98
CA PHE A 372 33.85 3.14 -30.12
C PHE A 372 33.91 4.60 -29.67
N SER A 373 34.61 5.45 -30.42
CA SER A 373 34.50 6.91 -30.35
C SER A 373 33.32 7.38 -31.20
N HIS A 374 32.60 8.41 -30.75
CA HIS A 374 31.48 9.00 -31.48
C HIS A 374 31.87 9.50 -32.90
N GLU A 375 33.14 9.87 -33.13
CA GLU A 375 33.64 10.29 -34.46
C GLU A 375 33.84 9.12 -35.43
N HIS A 376 34.16 7.92 -34.94
CA HIS A 376 34.42 6.73 -35.79
C HIS A 376 33.21 5.83 -36.00
N LYS A 377 32.02 6.23 -35.52
CA LYS A 377 30.76 5.51 -35.75
C LYS A 377 30.37 5.45 -37.24
N LYS A 378 30.85 6.39 -38.07
CA LYS A 378 30.63 6.39 -39.53
C LYS A 378 31.51 5.38 -40.28
N ASP A 379 32.64 4.97 -39.71
CA ASP A 379 33.65 4.13 -40.38
C ASP A 379 33.73 2.69 -39.83
N ASN A 380 32.85 2.31 -38.89
CA ASN A 380 32.87 1.01 -38.20
C ASN A 380 34.24 0.61 -37.62
N LYS A 381 35.08 1.59 -37.26
CA LYS A 381 36.43 1.33 -36.76
C LYS A 381 36.40 1.23 -35.23
N ALA A 382 36.47 0.01 -34.72
CA ALA A 382 36.58 -0.24 -33.28
C ALA A 382 37.94 0.25 -32.76
N LEU A 383 37.95 0.92 -31.61
CA LEU A 383 39.18 1.37 -30.96
C LEU A 383 39.86 0.21 -30.19
N GLY A 384 39.05 -0.74 -29.70
CA GLY A 384 39.52 -1.94 -29.01
C GLY A 384 38.39 -2.94 -28.72
N GLN A 385 38.76 -4.20 -28.48
CA GLN A 385 37.84 -5.31 -28.17
C GLN A 385 38.39 -6.13 -27.01
N PHE A 386 37.53 -6.50 -26.06
CA PHE A 386 37.93 -7.23 -24.85
C PHE A 386 37.02 -8.44 -24.63
N SER A 387 37.58 -9.62 -24.92
CA SER A 387 36.94 -10.93 -24.74
C SER A 387 36.81 -11.24 -23.26
N LEU A 388 35.59 -11.62 -22.83
CA LEU A 388 35.41 -12.38 -21.60
C LEU A 388 36.11 -13.73 -21.82
N ARG A 389 37.06 -14.10 -20.97
CA ARG A 389 37.62 -15.45 -20.92
C ARG A 389 37.46 -15.99 -19.52
#